data_AF-A0AAN8VK29-F1
#
_entry.id   AF-A0AAN8VK29-F1
#
_cell.length_a   1.000
_cell.length_b   1.000
_cell.length_c   1.000
_cell.angle_alpha   90.00
_cell.angle_beta   90.00
_cell.angle_gamma   90.00
#
_symmetry.space_group_name_H-M   'P 1'
#
loop_
_entity.id
_entity.type
_entity.pdbx_description
1 polymer ?
#
loop_
_entity_poly.entity_id
_entity_poly.type
_entity_poly.pdbx_seq_one_letter_code
_entity_poly.pdbx_strand_id
1 'polypeptide(L)'
;VGIKVYGSKAYVPQNPWIQPGTVRECAFWLEMNKDLYEAVLEACALNRDIRMWKDGDLSLIGERALNLSGGQKQRVQLSRAIYIDADVYFWDDPFSAVDAHTGAHMSQKCLKGLLAKKTVIYVNHQLEFLDAADLVLSELVKQEEACTKSLNQVSTPQQDGLSSSIGTLQMVQNEVMKTSLKDTNAYEGALVPIVLLGHILFQGVQIGSNYWLAWGTEEEGRSSTDQRVVDTDIPYRVAGLAFALVQLFSIIILTSLVAWPIFLSLPCDPHTSMWYQDYYINTARELARMEGTRKALLVHHFSESIAGATTICCFNQEMWFSMKCLNLVDDFSRVAFHNSATMEWLCVRINFLFNFVFFIVLVILVTMPSSAIGPSLAGLIATYGLNLNVLQARVIGNMCNVENKMVSVERTLQFTDIPSQAPLLIKDSRPAPMWPEHGCIELKNLHVRYKPSLPMVLKGITCTFPGEKKGSGNSTIIQSLFRVVEPAQGRIIIDGVDISTIGLEDLRPRLSIIPQDPTLFQGTMRANVDPPQQHSDQEIWEV
;
A
#
# COMPACT_ATOMS: atom_id res chain seq x y z
N VAL A 1 5.95 43.16 3.00
CA VAL A 1 7.44 43.08 3.04
C VAL A 1 7.81 41.62 2.86
N GLY A 2 8.47 41.25 1.76
CA GLY A 2 8.90 39.87 1.54
C GLY A 2 10.19 39.59 2.29
N ILE A 3 10.26 38.44 2.97
CA ILE A 3 11.50 37.95 3.60
C ILE A 3 12.45 37.53 2.48
N LYS A 4 13.71 38.00 2.51
CA LYS A 4 14.76 37.63 1.56
C LYS A 4 15.82 36.79 2.27
N VAL A 5 16.17 35.65 1.69
CA VAL A 5 17.26 34.76 2.14
C VAL A 5 18.22 34.60 0.95
N TYR A 6 19.53 34.70 1.20
CA TYR A 6 20.57 34.60 0.18
C TYR A 6 21.38 33.31 0.38
N GLY A 7 21.68 32.62 -0.71
CA GLY A 7 22.45 31.38 -0.71
C GLY A 7 21.62 30.10 -0.68
N SER A 8 22.33 28.98 -0.63
CA SER A 8 21.79 27.63 -0.48
C SER A 8 21.32 27.39 0.96
N LYS A 9 20.33 26.51 1.12
CA LYS A 9 19.64 26.27 2.40
C LYS A 9 19.74 24.81 2.79
N ALA A 10 19.85 24.56 4.09
CA ALA A 10 19.74 23.24 4.69
C ALA A 10 18.69 23.27 5.80
N TYR A 11 17.86 22.22 5.89
CA TYR A 11 16.80 22.13 6.88
C TYR A 11 16.85 20.79 7.63
N VAL A 12 16.66 20.86 8.94
CA VAL A 12 16.54 19.72 9.84
C VAL A 12 15.21 19.85 10.58
N PRO A 13 14.15 19.14 10.16
CA PRO A 13 12.89 19.10 10.90
C PRO A 13 13.01 18.40 12.27
N GLN A 14 12.11 18.75 13.20
CA GLN A 14 12.00 18.13 14.52
C GLN A 14 11.76 16.61 14.45
N ASN A 15 10.84 16.19 13.58
CA ASN A 15 10.58 14.78 13.31
C ASN A 15 11.53 14.26 12.23
N PRO A 16 12.41 13.28 12.54
CA PRO A 16 13.39 12.85 11.57
C PRO A 16 12.79 12.12 10.37
N TRP A 17 13.08 12.66 9.19
CA TRP A 17 12.76 12.01 7.92
C TRP A 17 13.98 11.30 7.33
N ILE A 18 13.90 9.98 7.27
CA ILE A 18 14.96 9.10 6.75
C ILE A 18 14.35 8.17 5.70
N GLN A 19 15.01 8.12 4.56
CA GLN A 19 14.57 7.28 3.46
C GLN A 19 14.98 5.82 3.67
N PRO A 20 14.29 4.87 3.04
CA PRO A 20 14.77 3.51 2.95
C PRO A 20 15.98 3.44 2.00
N GLY A 21 17.02 2.72 2.40
CA GLY A 21 18.26 2.64 1.65
C GLY A 21 19.45 2.35 2.56
N THR A 22 20.67 2.42 2.04
CA THR A 22 21.85 2.32 2.91
C THR A 22 22.00 3.58 3.76
N VAL A 23 22.58 3.47 4.96
CA VAL A 23 22.84 4.65 5.82
C VAL A 23 23.60 5.73 5.04
N ARG A 24 24.57 5.31 4.22
CA ARG A 24 25.33 6.18 3.33
C ARG A 24 24.43 6.96 2.36
N GLU A 25 23.54 6.30 1.61
CA GLU A 25 22.64 6.98 0.67
C GLU A 25 21.63 7.89 1.37
N CYS A 26 21.20 7.50 2.57
CA CYS A 26 20.23 8.27 3.36
C CYS A 26 20.82 9.55 3.94
N ALA A 27 22.10 9.49 4.33
CA ALA A 27 22.85 10.61 4.87
C ALA A 27 23.45 11.49 3.76
N PHE A 28 23.82 10.93 2.61
CA PHE A 28 24.61 11.65 1.61
C PHE A 28 24.05 11.45 0.21
N TRP A 29 23.53 12.54 -0.38
CA TRP A 29 23.01 12.56 -1.76
C TRP A 29 24.04 12.98 -2.80
N LEU A 30 25.19 13.50 -2.35
CA LEU A 30 26.27 14.00 -3.19
C LEU A 30 27.39 12.97 -3.32
N GLU A 31 28.29 13.22 -4.27
CA GLU A 31 29.51 12.42 -4.42
C GLU A 31 30.32 12.38 -3.13
N MET A 32 30.98 11.25 -2.89
CA MET A 32 31.68 10.96 -1.65
C MET A 32 33.03 11.70 -1.58
N ASN A 33 33.12 12.73 -0.74
CA ASN A 33 34.37 13.32 -0.29
C ASN A 33 34.74 12.69 1.06
N LYS A 34 35.78 11.86 1.07
CA LYS A 34 36.18 11.08 2.25
C LYS A 34 36.52 11.93 3.47
N ASP A 35 37.26 13.03 3.27
CA ASP A 35 37.72 13.87 4.38
C ASP A 35 36.54 14.59 5.05
N LEU A 36 35.62 15.13 4.24
CA LEU A 36 34.40 15.76 4.74
C LEU A 36 33.47 14.73 5.39
N TYR A 37 33.32 13.56 4.77
CA TYR A 37 32.50 12.47 5.28
C TYR A 37 32.95 12.02 6.68
N GLU A 38 34.24 11.75 6.86
CA GLU A 38 34.79 11.35 8.17
C GLU A 38 34.64 12.45 9.21
N ALA A 39 34.88 13.72 8.83
CA ALA A 39 34.71 14.86 9.73
C ALA A 39 33.24 15.04 10.18
N VAL A 40 32.28 14.88 9.26
CA VAL A 40 30.85 14.96 9.58
C VAL A 40 30.41 13.81 10.49
N LEU A 41 30.85 12.58 10.20
CA LEU A 41 30.51 11.43 11.04
C LEU A 41 31.11 11.54 12.45
N GLU A 42 32.30 12.11 12.59
CA GLU A 42 32.89 12.42 13.89
C GLU A 42 32.10 13.49 14.63
N ALA A 43 31.80 14.61 13.96
CA ALA A 43 31.08 15.73 14.57
C ALA A 43 29.67 15.31 15.05
N CYS A 44 28.96 14.51 14.25
CA CYS A 44 27.66 13.95 14.61
C CYS A 44 27.73 12.74 15.55
N ALA A 45 28.91 12.33 16.01
CA ALA A 45 29.14 11.16 16.86
C ALA A 45 28.57 9.83 16.30
N LEU A 46 28.41 9.71 14.97
CA LEU A 46 27.88 8.53 14.29
C LEU A 46 28.92 7.41 14.14
N ASN A 47 30.21 7.72 14.26
CA ASN A 47 31.32 6.77 14.16
C ASN A 47 31.15 5.54 15.07
N ARG A 48 30.61 5.75 16.28
CA ARG A 48 30.39 4.66 17.25
C ARG A 48 29.26 3.74 16.80
N ASP A 49 28.17 4.31 16.30
CA ASP A 49 27.00 3.55 15.83
C ASP A 49 27.34 2.73 14.58
N ILE A 50 28.04 3.34 13.61
CA ILE A 50 28.45 2.66 12.36
C ILE A 50 29.31 1.44 12.65
N ARG A 51 30.25 1.54 13.59
CA ARG A 51 31.10 0.39 13.99
C ARG A 51 30.34 -0.75 14.67
N MET A 52 29.16 -0.47 15.23
CA MET A 52 28.32 -1.49 15.87
C MET A 52 27.41 -2.21 14.88
N TRP A 53 27.12 -1.60 13.72
CA TRP A 53 26.30 -2.23 12.70
C TRP A 53 27.09 -3.27 11.91
N LYS A 54 26.40 -4.35 11.52
CA LYS A 54 27.01 -5.53 10.87
C LYS A 54 27.74 -5.17 9.58
N ASP A 55 27.12 -4.34 8.75
CA ASP A 55 27.62 -3.96 7.42
C ASP A 55 28.12 -2.50 7.41
N GLY A 56 28.41 -1.93 8.59
CA GLY A 56 28.83 -0.55 8.72
C GLY A 56 27.83 0.43 8.12
N ASP A 57 28.31 1.38 7.33
CA ASP A 57 27.54 2.43 6.67
C ASP A 57 26.74 1.95 5.44
N LEU A 58 26.98 0.72 4.98
CA LEU A 58 26.19 0.05 3.93
C LEU A 58 24.99 -0.71 4.51
N SER A 59 24.79 -0.67 5.83
CA SER A 59 23.62 -1.27 6.47
C SER A 59 22.33 -0.64 5.93
N LEU A 60 21.37 -1.47 5.54
CA LEU A 60 20.07 -1.04 5.03
C LEU A 60 19.17 -0.55 6.18
N ILE A 61 18.62 0.64 6.02
CA ILE A 61 17.58 1.25 6.86
C ILE A 61 16.21 1.01 6.20
N GLY A 62 15.20 0.67 7.00
CA GLY A 62 13.82 0.55 6.55
C GLY A 62 13.02 -0.44 7.41
N GLU A 63 11.70 -0.52 7.18
CA GLU A 63 10.77 -1.31 8.00
C GLU A 63 11.15 -2.80 8.16
N ARG A 64 11.78 -3.38 7.14
CA ARG A 64 12.25 -4.79 7.15
C ARG A 64 13.73 -4.93 7.52
N ALA A 65 14.45 -3.83 7.70
CA ALA A 65 15.89 -3.78 7.85
C ALA A 65 16.30 -3.22 9.22
N LEU A 66 17.40 -2.46 9.31
CA LEU A 66 17.86 -1.88 10.57
C LEU A 66 16.92 -0.74 11.01
N ASN A 67 16.32 -0.91 12.20
CA ASN A 67 15.58 0.16 12.84
C ASN A 67 16.51 1.00 13.73
N LEU A 68 16.56 2.30 13.47
CA LEU A 68 17.36 3.27 14.20
C LEU A 68 16.60 3.81 15.42
N SER A 69 17.29 4.08 16.53
CA SER A 69 16.73 4.81 17.67
C SER A 69 16.46 6.29 17.32
N GLY A 70 15.60 6.98 18.07
CA GLY A 70 15.29 8.40 17.84
C GLY A 70 16.54 9.29 17.72
N GLY A 71 17.47 9.17 18.68
CA GLY A 71 18.75 9.89 18.64
C GLY A 71 19.69 9.46 17.51
N GLN A 72 19.63 8.20 17.06
CA GLN A 72 20.36 7.79 15.84
C GLN A 72 19.73 8.43 14.59
N LYS A 73 18.40 8.47 14.51
CA LYS A 73 17.70 9.09 13.39
C LYS A 73 18.03 10.59 13.28
N GLN A 74 17.97 11.32 14.40
CA GLN A 74 18.36 12.73 14.45
C GLN A 74 19.80 12.96 14.01
N ARG A 75 20.75 12.12 14.47
CA ARG A 75 22.16 12.24 14.07
C ARG A 75 22.39 11.97 12.58
N VAL A 76 21.72 10.98 12.00
CA VAL A 76 21.78 10.71 10.55
C VAL A 76 21.23 11.89 9.75
N GLN A 77 20.08 12.43 10.13
CA GLN A 77 19.49 13.60 9.49
C GLN A 77 20.37 14.85 9.61
N LEU A 78 20.99 15.07 10.77
CA LEU A 78 21.91 16.18 10.97
C LEU A 78 23.17 16.03 10.10
N SER A 79 23.72 14.82 10.01
CA SER A 79 24.87 14.54 9.15
C SER A 79 24.58 14.86 7.68
N ARG A 80 23.36 14.58 7.22
CA ARG A 80 22.89 14.97 5.88
C ARG A 80 22.88 16.47 5.67
N ALA A 81 22.35 17.21 6.63
CA ALA A 81 22.29 18.66 6.53
C ALA A 81 23.70 19.26 6.47
N ILE A 82 24.63 18.83 7.33
CA ILE A 82 26.00 19.37 7.38
C ILE A 82 26.78 19.02 6.12
N TYR A 83 26.65 17.81 5.60
CA TYR A 83 27.44 17.35 4.45
C TYR A 83 27.08 18.03 3.13
N ILE A 84 25.86 18.55 2.99
CA ILE A 84 25.48 19.31 1.79
C ILE A 84 26.22 20.65 1.67
N ASP A 85 26.87 21.10 2.76
CA ASP A 85 27.64 22.35 2.86
C ASP A 85 26.87 23.60 2.38
N ALA A 86 25.63 23.76 2.86
CA ALA A 86 24.80 24.93 2.54
C ALA A 86 25.36 26.25 3.14
N ASP A 87 24.81 27.39 2.71
CA ASP A 87 25.15 28.72 3.24
C ASP A 87 24.37 29.06 4.52
N VAL A 88 23.10 28.64 4.57
CA VAL A 88 22.17 28.90 5.68
C VAL A 88 21.53 27.61 6.18
N TYR A 89 21.58 27.38 7.49
CA TYR A 89 21.03 26.20 8.15
C TYR A 89 19.85 26.57 9.04
N PHE A 90 18.76 25.81 8.92
CA PHE A 90 17.57 25.90 9.76
C PHE A 90 17.39 24.59 10.53
N TRP A 91 17.57 24.60 11.84
CA TRP A 91 17.42 23.41 12.69
C TRP A 91 16.24 23.56 13.63
N ASP A 92 15.33 22.61 13.60
CA ASP A 92 14.14 22.59 14.43
C ASP A 92 14.30 21.49 15.49
N ASP A 93 14.65 21.91 16.71
CA ASP A 93 14.90 21.05 17.88
C ASP A 93 15.81 19.81 17.61
N PRO A 94 17.04 20.04 17.11
CA PRO A 94 17.90 18.98 16.57
C PRO A 94 18.50 18.02 17.63
N PHE A 95 18.35 18.33 18.92
CA PHE A 95 18.98 17.60 20.02
C PHE A 95 17.97 16.89 20.95
N SER A 96 16.67 17.00 20.68
CA SER A 96 15.61 16.52 21.59
C SER A 96 15.65 15.02 21.91
N ALA A 97 16.07 14.17 20.97
CA ALA A 97 16.15 12.72 21.16
C ALA A 97 17.58 12.24 21.46
N VAL A 98 18.52 13.16 21.67
CA VAL A 98 19.94 12.87 21.94
C VAL A 98 20.23 13.09 23.43
N ASP A 99 21.06 12.25 24.03
CA ASP A 99 21.48 12.42 25.42
C ASP A 99 22.32 13.70 25.60
N ALA A 100 22.29 14.31 26.80
CA ALA A 100 22.93 15.60 27.07
C ALA A 100 24.43 15.61 26.71
N HIS A 101 25.17 14.52 26.97
CA HIS A 101 26.59 14.44 26.66
C HIS A 101 26.85 14.42 25.14
N THR A 102 26.13 13.57 24.40
CA THR A 102 26.21 13.53 22.94
C THR A 102 25.74 14.84 22.31
N GLY A 103 24.68 15.45 22.85
CA GLY A 103 24.19 16.76 22.43
C GLY A 103 25.23 17.86 22.63
N ALA A 104 25.90 17.90 23.78
CA ALA A 104 26.99 18.85 24.05
C ALA A 104 28.17 18.65 23.09
N HIS A 105 28.55 17.41 22.81
CA HIS A 105 29.59 17.09 21.82
C HIS A 105 29.20 17.60 20.42
N MET A 106 27.97 17.33 19.97
CA MET A 106 27.47 17.75 18.67
C MET A 106 27.36 19.27 18.57
N SER A 107 26.87 19.95 19.61
CA SER A 107 26.84 21.41 19.68
C SER A 107 28.25 21.99 19.51
N GLN A 108 29.24 21.48 20.26
CA GLN A 108 30.61 21.96 20.17
C GLN A 108 31.28 21.69 18.81
N LYS A 109 31.11 20.49 18.24
CA LYS A 109 31.79 20.10 17.00
C LYS A 109 31.06 20.57 15.74
N CYS A 110 29.73 20.55 15.73
CA CYS A 110 28.93 20.99 14.59
C CYS A 110 28.77 22.51 14.57
N LEU A 111 28.18 23.12 15.61
CA LEU A 111 27.89 24.56 15.63
C LEU A 111 29.18 25.39 15.72
N LYS A 112 30.00 25.15 16.76
CA LYS A 112 31.24 25.91 16.99
C LYS A 112 32.43 25.44 16.16
N GLY A 113 32.32 24.31 15.46
CA GLY A 113 33.37 23.73 14.63
C GLY A 113 33.07 23.87 13.14
N LEU A 114 32.42 22.87 12.56
CA LEU A 114 32.18 22.78 11.11
C LEU A 114 31.36 23.96 10.56
N LEU A 115 30.40 24.46 11.33
CA LEU A 115 29.50 25.53 10.93
C LEU A 115 29.90 26.91 11.46
N ALA A 116 31.09 27.07 12.04
CA ALA A 116 31.52 28.31 12.69
C ALA A 116 31.53 29.55 11.76
N LYS A 117 31.60 29.34 10.44
CA LYS A 117 31.58 30.41 9.41
C LYS A 117 30.26 30.49 8.65
N LYS A 118 29.28 29.65 8.98
CA LYS A 118 27.99 29.53 8.29
C LYS A 118 26.89 30.16 9.13
N THR A 119 25.80 30.57 8.49
CA THR A 119 24.64 31.10 9.21
C THR A 119 23.79 29.94 9.69
N VAL A 120 23.61 29.81 11.01
CA VAL A 120 22.77 28.77 11.61
C VAL A 120 21.67 29.41 12.45
N ILE A 121 20.43 29.06 12.15
CA ILE A 121 19.25 29.41 12.94
C ILE A 121 18.72 28.09 13.50
N TYR A 122 18.67 27.97 14.81
CA TYR A 122 18.12 26.79 15.44
C TYR A 122 17.10 27.14 16.52
N VAL A 123 16.05 26.33 16.59
CA VAL A 123 15.03 26.36 17.64
C VAL A 123 15.35 25.24 18.61
N ASN A 124 15.30 25.51 19.91
CA ASN A 124 15.54 24.50 20.93
C ASN A 124 14.79 24.86 22.22
N HIS A 125 14.26 23.84 22.90
CA HIS A 125 13.63 23.99 24.21
C HIS A 125 14.63 23.84 25.36
N GLN A 126 15.79 23.23 25.12
CA GLN A 126 16.81 22.98 26.14
C GLN A 126 17.74 24.19 26.27
N LEU A 127 17.71 24.85 27.44
CA LEU A 127 18.48 26.07 27.73
C LEU A 127 20.01 25.85 27.69
N GLU A 128 20.46 24.62 27.89
CA GLU A 128 21.89 24.24 27.92
C GLU A 128 22.63 24.53 26.61
N PHE A 129 21.90 24.66 25.49
CA PHE A 129 22.47 24.92 24.18
C PHE A 129 22.39 26.39 23.75
N LEU A 130 21.94 27.30 24.61
CA LEU A 130 21.89 28.73 24.31
C LEU A 130 23.28 29.37 24.25
N ASP A 131 24.25 28.83 25.00
CA ASP A 131 25.66 29.30 25.03
C ASP A 131 26.41 29.12 23.69
N ALA A 132 25.78 28.47 22.71
CA ALA A 132 26.30 28.32 21.36
C ALA A 132 25.77 29.38 20.38
N ALA A 133 24.75 30.16 20.75
CA ALA A 133 24.16 31.18 19.90
C ALA A 133 24.78 32.56 20.16
N ASP A 134 25.03 33.30 19.09
CA ASP A 134 25.44 34.71 19.17
C ASP A 134 24.25 35.64 19.49
N LEU A 135 23.04 35.25 19.08
CA LEU A 135 21.79 35.99 19.27
C LEU A 135 20.65 35.03 19.64
N VAL A 136 19.91 35.35 20.70
CA VAL A 136 18.74 34.57 21.15
C VAL A 136 17.48 35.42 21.02
N LEU A 137 16.48 34.91 20.31
CA LEU A 137 15.14 35.49 20.24
C LEU A 137 14.21 34.64 21.11
N SER A 138 13.56 35.27 22.09
CA SER A 138 12.53 34.63 22.93
C SER A 138 11.16 35.13 22.51
N GLU A 139 10.25 34.23 22.13
CA GLU A 139 8.87 34.55 21.74
C GLU A 139 8.01 35.07 22.91
N LEU A 140 8.51 35.06 24.15
CA LEU A 140 7.77 35.51 25.33
C LEU A 140 7.56 37.05 25.42
N VAL A 141 8.00 37.85 24.44
CA VAL A 141 7.79 39.30 24.45
C VAL A 141 7.37 39.82 23.07
N LYS A 142 6.06 39.73 22.78
CA LYS A 142 5.19 40.71 22.05
C LYS A 142 4.07 40.01 21.28
N GLN A 143 2.94 39.80 21.95
CA GLN A 143 1.63 39.76 21.31
C GLN A 143 0.67 40.65 22.09
N GLU A 144 0.77 41.96 21.85
CA GLU A 144 -0.34 42.89 22.02
C GLU A 144 -0.38 43.83 20.81
N GLU A 145 -1.60 44.00 20.30
CA GLU A 145 -2.06 44.91 19.24
C GLU A 145 -1.78 44.58 17.76
N ALA A 146 -2.81 44.06 17.08
CA ALA A 146 -3.47 44.82 16.01
C ALA A 146 -4.87 44.26 15.70
N CYS A 147 -5.80 45.21 15.58
CA CYS A 147 -7.26 45.07 15.61
C CYS A 147 -7.90 44.73 14.26
N THR A 148 -9.00 43.97 14.37
CA THR A 148 -10.22 43.87 13.56
C THR A 148 -10.55 45.01 12.57
N LYS A 149 -10.89 44.63 11.32
CA LYS A 149 -12.20 44.83 10.61
C LYS A 149 -12.03 45.08 9.11
N SER A 150 -12.65 44.20 8.31
CA SER A 150 -13.56 44.61 7.24
C SER A 150 -14.38 43.41 6.75
N LEU A 151 -15.62 43.32 7.25
CA LEU A 151 -16.72 42.69 6.53
C LEU A 151 -17.17 43.67 5.45
N ASN A 152 -17.26 43.21 4.20
CA ASN A 152 -18.22 43.75 3.26
C ASN A 152 -18.71 42.67 2.31
N GLN A 153 -20.03 42.74 2.09
CA GLN A 153 -20.89 41.89 1.30
C GLN A 153 -20.38 41.74 -0.13
N VAL A 154 -20.39 40.51 -0.64
CA VAL A 154 -20.51 40.26 -2.08
C VAL A 154 -21.57 39.19 -2.29
N SER A 155 -22.47 39.56 -3.18
CA SER A 155 -23.73 38.96 -3.61
C SER A 155 -23.58 37.54 -4.15
N THR A 156 -24.58 36.72 -3.83
CA THR A 156 -24.92 35.48 -4.55
C THR A 156 -25.38 35.80 -5.97
N PRO A 157 -24.91 35.07 -7.00
CA PRO A 157 -25.65 34.93 -8.25
C PRO A 157 -26.56 33.72 -8.17
N GLN A 158 -27.85 33.99 -8.38
CA GLN A 158 -28.87 33.05 -8.82
C GLN A 158 -28.40 32.33 -10.09
N GLN A 159 -28.44 31.00 -10.09
CA GLN A 159 -28.39 30.18 -11.30
C GLN A 159 -29.83 29.82 -11.69
N ASP A 160 -30.41 30.61 -12.58
CA ASP A 160 -31.57 30.23 -13.36
C ASP A 160 -31.14 29.40 -14.57
N GLY A 161 -31.83 28.28 -14.76
CA GLY A 161 -32.25 27.76 -16.06
C GLY A 161 -31.20 27.49 -17.13
N LEU A 162 -30.81 26.22 -17.28
CA LEU A 162 -30.51 25.66 -18.60
C LEU A 162 -30.89 24.17 -18.69
N SER A 163 -32.20 23.89 -18.60
CA SER A 163 -32.80 22.67 -19.13
C SER A 163 -33.21 22.92 -20.59
N SER A 164 -32.23 22.93 -21.50
CA SER A 164 -32.49 22.96 -22.95
C SER A 164 -31.26 22.55 -23.75
N SER A 165 -30.92 21.26 -23.76
CA SER A 165 -30.18 20.60 -24.85
C SER A 165 -30.05 19.09 -24.60
N ILE A 166 -31.16 18.37 -24.61
CA ILE A 166 -31.20 16.97 -25.08
C ILE A 166 -32.40 16.88 -26.00
N GLY A 167 -32.20 17.42 -27.19
CA GLY A 167 -33.19 17.45 -28.27
C GLY A 167 -32.50 17.16 -29.58
N THR A 168 -31.81 16.02 -29.69
CA THR A 168 -31.51 15.38 -30.99
C THR A 168 -30.89 14.01 -30.77
N LEU A 169 -31.73 13.00 -30.54
CA LEU A 169 -31.54 11.61 -31.03
C LEU A 169 -32.76 10.76 -30.65
N GLN A 170 -33.96 11.32 -30.84
CA GLN A 170 -35.22 10.61 -30.64
C GLN A 170 -36.15 10.87 -31.83
N MET A 171 -35.61 10.70 -33.04
CA MET A 171 -36.40 10.77 -34.29
C MET A 171 -35.76 10.03 -35.49
N VAL A 172 -35.13 8.87 -35.28
CA VAL A 172 -34.77 7.95 -36.39
C VAL A 172 -35.16 6.48 -36.08
N GLN A 173 -36.01 6.24 -35.07
CA GLN A 173 -36.31 4.87 -34.62
C GLN A 173 -37.79 4.52 -34.69
N ASN A 174 -38.50 4.98 -35.73
CA ASN A 174 -39.89 4.59 -35.96
C ASN A 174 -40.28 4.35 -37.43
N GLU A 175 -39.31 4.12 -38.33
CA GLU A 175 -39.61 3.82 -39.75
C GLU A 175 -39.02 2.50 -40.28
N VAL A 176 -38.30 1.72 -39.47
CA VAL A 176 -37.85 0.38 -39.87
C VAL A 176 -38.78 -0.74 -39.35
N MET A 177 -39.74 -0.39 -38.49
CA MET A 177 -40.74 -1.32 -37.92
C MET A 177 -42.04 -1.39 -38.74
N LYS A 178 -41.98 -1.16 -40.06
CA LYS A 178 -43.13 -1.36 -40.96
C LYS A 178 -42.84 -2.25 -42.18
N THR A 179 -41.60 -2.72 -42.32
CA THR A 179 -41.18 -3.54 -43.48
C THR A 179 -40.88 -5.00 -43.12
N SER A 180 -41.19 -5.45 -41.90
CA SER A 180 -41.01 -6.85 -41.47
C SER A 180 -42.32 -7.61 -41.22
N LEU A 181 -43.49 -7.00 -41.51
CA LEU A 181 -44.81 -7.55 -41.17
C LEU A 181 -45.61 -8.07 -42.37
N LYS A 182 -44.96 -8.36 -43.51
CA LYS A 182 -45.67 -8.85 -44.71
C LYS A 182 -45.32 -10.25 -45.20
N ASP A 183 -44.38 -10.96 -44.57
CA ASP A 183 -43.96 -12.30 -45.04
C ASP A 183 -44.20 -13.44 -44.02
N THR A 184 -45.08 -13.26 -43.03
CA THR A 184 -45.36 -14.28 -42.00
C THR A 184 -46.77 -14.87 -42.11
N ASN A 185 -47.17 -15.30 -43.31
CA ASN A 185 -48.44 -15.99 -43.54
C ASN A 185 -48.23 -17.34 -44.23
N ALA A 186 -47.72 -18.31 -43.47
CA ALA A 186 -47.96 -19.74 -43.68
C ALA A 186 -47.39 -20.52 -42.47
N TYR A 187 -48.26 -20.75 -41.47
CA TYR A 187 -48.04 -21.55 -40.25
C TYR A 187 -47.10 -20.96 -39.16
N GLU A 188 -47.69 -20.74 -37.97
CA GLU A 188 -47.04 -20.70 -36.63
C GLU A 188 -46.29 -19.43 -36.14
N GLY A 189 -46.86 -18.25 -36.36
CA GLY A 189 -46.41 -16.98 -35.73
C GLY A 189 -46.64 -16.84 -34.21
N ALA A 190 -47.22 -17.83 -33.53
CA ALA A 190 -47.50 -17.78 -32.08
C ALA A 190 -46.23 -17.94 -31.20
N LEU A 191 -45.17 -18.54 -31.74
CA LEU A 191 -43.89 -18.71 -31.05
C LEU A 191 -43.08 -17.41 -31.01
N VAL A 192 -43.23 -16.51 -31.98
CA VAL A 192 -42.43 -15.29 -32.09
C VAL A 192 -42.63 -14.35 -30.89
N PRO A 193 -43.87 -14.06 -30.42
CA PRO A 193 -44.08 -13.29 -29.20
C PRO A 193 -43.50 -13.96 -27.95
N ILE A 194 -43.56 -15.29 -27.86
CA ILE A 194 -43.03 -16.06 -26.73
C ILE A 194 -41.50 -16.01 -26.70
N VAL A 195 -40.85 -16.14 -27.86
CA VAL A 195 -39.39 -16.01 -28.00
C VAL A 195 -38.94 -14.58 -27.69
N LEU A 196 -39.67 -13.56 -28.15
CA LEU A 196 -39.40 -12.16 -27.82
C LEU A 196 -39.56 -11.89 -26.33
N LEU A 197 -40.61 -12.43 -25.70
CA LEU A 197 -40.83 -12.31 -24.26
C LEU A 197 -39.71 -12.99 -23.46
N GLY A 198 -39.25 -14.15 -23.92
CA GLY A 198 -38.08 -14.84 -23.38
C GLY A 198 -36.79 -14.03 -23.53
N HIS A 199 -36.58 -13.37 -24.67
CA HIS A 199 -35.45 -12.47 -24.90
C HIS A 199 -35.48 -11.25 -23.96
N ILE A 200 -36.66 -10.65 -23.76
CA ILE A 200 -36.85 -9.51 -22.85
C ILE A 200 -36.60 -9.95 -21.39
N LEU A 201 -37.10 -11.12 -20.99
CA LEU A 201 -36.83 -11.70 -19.67
C LEU A 201 -35.34 -11.97 -19.47
N PHE A 202 -34.67 -12.55 -20.46
CA PHE A 202 -33.23 -12.80 -20.40
C PHE A 202 -32.43 -11.49 -20.28
N GLN A 203 -32.76 -10.47 -21.07
CA GLN A 203 -32.15 -9.14 -20.96
C GLN A 203 -32.44 -8.49 -19.61
N GLY A 204 -33.65 -8.64 -19.08
CA GLY A 204 -34.02 -8.15 -17.75
C GLY A 204 -33.21 -8.81 -16.63
N VAL A 205 -33.01 -10.13 -16.70
CA VAL A 205 -32.14 -10.87 -15.78
C VAL A 205 -30.68 -10.43 -15.93
N GLN A 206 -30.22 -10.18 -17.16
CA GLN A 206 -28.85 -9.73 -17.41
C GLN A 206 -28.60 -8.31 -16.86
N ILE A 207 -29.57 -7.40 -17.03
CA ILE A 207 -29.54 -6.07 -16.41
C ILE A 207 -29.57 -6.19 -14.89
N GLY A 208 -30.44 -7.04 -14.34
CA GLY A 208 -30.52 -7.28 -12.90
C GLY A 208 -29.23 -7.87 -12.33
N SER A 209 -28.58 -8.79 -13.04
CA SER A 209 -27.28 -9.37 -12.66
C SER A 209 -26.16 -8.33 -12.71
N ASN A 210 -26.09 -7.51 -13.77
CA ASN A 210 -25.12 -6.43 -13.87
C ASN A 210 -25.34 -5.36 -12.80
N TYR A 211 -26.60 -5.04 -12.48
CA TYR A 211 -26.95 -4.09 -11.43
C TYR A 211 -26.62 -4.65 -10.04
N TRP A 212 -26.88 -5.94 -9.79
CA TRP A 212 -26.49 -6.62 -8.55
C TRP A 212 -24.97 -6.66 -8.36
N LEU A 213 -24.22 -6.95 -9.43
CA LEU A 213 -22.76 -6.88 -9.43
C LEU A 213 -22.24 -5.45 -9.19
N ALA A 214 -22.87 -4.44 -9.78
CA ALA A 214 -22.50 -3.03 -9.57
C ALA A 214 -22.82 -2.55 -8.15
N TRP A 215 -23.96 -2.97 -7.60
CA TRP A 215 -24.33 -2.70 -6.21
C TRP A 215 -23.37 -3.34 -5.22
N GLY A 216 -22.88 -4.56 -5.50
CA GLY A 216 -21.82 -5.21 -4.71
C GLY A 216 -20.44 -4.55 -4.82
N THR A 217 -20.26 -3.56 -5.70
CA THR A 217 -19.00 -2.79 -5.84
C THR A 217 -19.03 -1.41 -5.18
N GLU A 218 -20.17 -0.98 -4.62
CA GLU A 218 -20.27 0.24 -3.84
C GLU A 218 -20.02 -0.03 -2.35
N GLU A 219 -18.76 -0.09 -1.98
CA GLU A 219 -18.16 0.44 -0.75
C GLU A 219 -16.74 -0.10 -0.68
N GLU A 220 -15.75 0.77 -0.45
CA GLU A 220 -14.59 0.50 0.42
C GLU A 220 -13.50 1.56 0.20
N GLY A 221 -13.65 2.69 0.88
CA GLY A 221 -12.58 3.66 1.08
C GLY A 221 -11.48 3.19 2.04
N ARG A 222 -11.35 1.88 2.32
CA ARG A 222 -10.45 1.38 3.38
C ARG A 222 -9.94 -0.06 3.22
N SER A 223 -10.02 -0.62 2.02
CA SER A 223 -9.60 -2.00 1.77
C SER A 223 -8.23 -2.05 1.10
N SER A 224 -7.36 -2.94 1.59
CA SER A 224 -6.05 -3.17 0.96
C SER A 224 -6.26 -3.53 -0.51
N THR A 225 -5.35 -3.12 -1.41
CA THR A 225 -5.51 -3.36 -2.86
C THR A 225 -5.78 -4.83 -3.20
N ASP A 226 -5.23 -5.74 -2.39
CA ASP A 226 -5.43 -7.18 -2.54
C ASP A 226 -6.80 -7.64 -2.06
N GLN A 227 -7.32 -7.11 -0.95
CA GLN A 227 -8.66 -7.43 -0.47
C GLN A 227 -9.74 -6.99 -1.48
N ARG A 228 -9.63 -5.78 -2.04
CA ARG A 228 -10.50 -5.33 -3.14
C ARG A 228 -10.45 -6.29 -4.33
N VAL A 229 -9.27 -6.80 -4.69
CA VAL A 229 -9.16 -7.77 -5.79
C VAL A 229 -9.91 -9.07 -5.47
N VAL A 230 -9.85 -9.54 -4.23
CA VAL A 230 -10.56 -10.76 -3.79
C VAL A 230 -12.07 -10.55 -3.78
N ASP A 231 -12.54 -9.41 -3.29
CA ASP A 231 -13.96 -9.17 -3.07
C ASP A 231 -14.70 -8.75 -4.35
N THR A 232 -14.07 -7.96 -5.22
CA THR A 232 -14.75 -7.41 -6.41
C THR A 232 -14.22 -7.98 -7.72
N ASP A 233 -12.90 -7.99 -7.93
CA ASP A 233 -12.33 -8.35 -9.24
C ASP A 233 -12.51 -9.84 -9.53
N ILE A 234 -12.19 -10.73 -8.58
CA ILE A 234 -12.25 -12.18 -8.79
C ILE A 234 -13.69 -12.64 -9.08
N PRO A 235 -14.71 -12.34 -8.26
CA PRO A 235 -16.07 -12.78 -8.51
C PRO A 235 -16.61 -12.29 -9.86
N TYR A 236 -16.35 -11.02 -10.22
CA TYR A 236 -16.75 -10.47 -11.52
C TYR A 236 -16.10 -11.22 -12.68
N ARG A 237 -14.81 -11.53 -12.61
CA ARG A 237 -14.08 -12.25 -13.67
C ARG A 237 -14.47 -13.71 -13.74
N VAL A 238 -14.71 -14.38 -12.61
CA VAL A 238 -15.20 -15.76 -12.54
C VAL A 238 -16.62 -15.86 -13.11
N ALA A 239 -17.51 -14.93 -12.78
CA ALA A 239 -18.85 -14.87 -13.37
C ALA A 239 -18.77 -14.66 -14.90
N GLY A 240 -17.92 -13.74 -15.35
CA GLY A 240 -17.65 -13.54 -16.78
C GLY A 240 -17.07 -14.77 -17.48
N LEU A 241 -16.20 -15.54 -16.80
CA LEU A 241 -15.66 -16.80 -17.30
C LEU A 241 -16.75 -17.87 -17.40
N ALA A 242 -17.56 -18.05 -16.34
CA ALA A 242 -18.66 -19.01 -16.32
C ALA A 242 -19.67 -18.74 -17.44
N PHE A 243 -20.07 -17.47 -17.61
CA PHE A 243 -20.96 -17.05 -18.69
C PHE A 243 -20.36 -17.36 -20.08
N ALA A 244 -19.08 -17.02 -20.27
CA ALA A 244 -18.41 -17.25 -21.54
C ALA A 244 -18.23 -18.75 -21.86
N LEU A 245 -17.95 -19.58 -20.86
CA LEU A 245 -17.88 -21.04 -20.99
C LEU A 245 -19.25 -21.63 -21.35
N VAL A 246 -20.32 -21.25 -20.66
CA VAL A 246 -21.69 -21.71 -20.97
C VAL A 246 -22.08 -21.34 -22.40
N GLN A 247 -21.79 -20.11 -22.82
CA GLN A 247 -22.04 -19.69 -24.20
C GLN A 247 -21.20 -20.48 -25.20
N LEU A 248 -19.93 -20.77 -24.89
CA LEU A 248 -19.03 -21.52 -25.76
C LEU A 248 -19.53 -22.96 -25.95
N PHE A 249 -19.85 -23.66 -24.86
CA PHE A 249 -20.44 -24.99 -24.91
C PHE A 249 -21.77 -25.00 -25.65
N SER A 250 -22.63 -23.99 -25.46
CA SER A 250 -23.91 -23.89 -26.15
C SER A 250 -23.73 -23.78 -27.67
N ILE A 251 -22.79 -22.95 -28.13
CA ILE A 251 -22.50 -22.81 -29.56
C ILE A 251 -21.88 -24.09 -30.14
N ILE A 252 -20.96 -24.73 -29.41
CA ILE A 252 -20.35 -25.99 -29.83
C ILE A 252 -21.43 -27.08 -29.98
N ILE A 253 -22.32 -27.23 -28.99
CA ILE A 253 -23.43 -28.20 -29.03
C ILE A 253 -24.33 -27.93 -30.24
N LEU A 254 -24.77 -26.68 -30.43
CA LEU A 254 -25.63 -26.30 -31.54
C LEU A 254 -24.99 -26.59 -32.91
N THR A 255 -23.71 -26.27 -33.04
CA THR A 255 -22.93 -26.48 -34.28
C THR A 255 -22.70 -27.97 -34.55
N SER A 256 -22.49 -28.77 -33.49
CA SER A 256 -22.28 -30.22 -33.58
C SER A 256 -23.54 -31.00 -34.01
N LEU A 257 -24.73 -30.54 -33.63
CA LEU A 257 -26.01 -31.16 -34.02
C LEU A 257 -26.29 -31.02 -35.52
N VAL A 258 -25.76 -29.96 -36.13
CA VAL A 258 -26.05 -29.58 -37.50
C VAL A 258 -24.99 -30.07 -38.48
N ALA A 259 -23.72 -29.95 -38.09
CA ALA A 259 -22.59 -30.30 -38.93
C ALA A 259 -21.66 -31.25 -38.18
N TRP A 260 -22.07 -32.52 -38.13
CA TRP A 260 -21.30 -33.60 -37.51
C TRP A 260 -19.84 -33.74 -38.01
N PRO A 261 -19.42 -33.32 -39.23
CA PRO A 261 -18.00 -33.37 -39.63
C PRO A 261 -17.11 -32.42 -38.82
N ILE A 262 -17.67 -31.39 -38.17
CA ILE A 262 -16.96 -30.46 -37.27
C ILE A 262 -16.47 -31.20 -36.01
N PHE A 263 -17.06 -32.35 -35.68
CA PHE A 263 -16.61 -33.21 -34.59
C PHE A 263 -15.18 -33.74 -34.78
N LEU A 264 -14.67 -33.75 -36.01
CA LEU A 264 -13.29 -34.16 -36.31
C LEU A 264 -12.24 -33.11 -35.91
N SER A 265 -12.58 -31.81 -35.91
CA SER A 265 -11.65 -30.75 -35.47
C SER A 265 -11.70 -30.49 -33.95
N LEU A 266 -12.83 -30.85 -33.33
CA LEU A 266 -13.17 -30.63 -31.92
C LEU A 266 -12.12 -31.08 -30.88
N PRO A 267 -11.33 -32.16 -31.04
CA PRO A 267 -10.29 -32.53 -30.08
C PRO A 267 -8.97 -31.76 -30.26
N CYS A 268 -8.65 -31.36 -31.50
CA CYS A 268 -7.34 -30.79 -31.84
C CYS A 268 -7.21 -29.33 -31.34
N ASP A 269 -8.29 -28.57 -31.44
CA ASP A 269 -8.34 -27.16 -31.08
C ASP A 269 -8.21 -26.89 -29.58
N PRO A 270 -8.96 -27.55 -28.68
CA PRO A 270 -8.79 -27.38 -27.24
C PRO A 270 -7.43 -27.92 -26.77
N HIS A 271 -6.91 -29.01 -27.36
CA HIS A 271 -5.61 -29.53 -26.98
C HIS A 271 -4.47 -28.55 -27.29
N THR A 272 -4.45 -27.99 -28.51
CA THR A 272 -3.45 -26.99 -28.90
C THR A 272 -3.63 -25.67 -28.15
N SER A 273 -4.86 -25.26 -27.88
CA SER A 273 -5.15 -24.08 -27.04
C SER A 273 -4.65 -24.26 -25.60
N MET A 274 -4.86 -25.42 -24.99
CA MET A 274 -4.35 -25.73 -23.65
C MET A 274 -2.81 -25.72 -23.62
N TRP A 275 -2.16 -26.27 -24.66
CA TRP A 275 -0.70 -26.23 -24.76
C TRP A 275 -0.14 -24.80 -24.85
N TYR A 276 -0.74 -23.92 -25.66
CA TYR A 276 -0.36 -22.51 -25.72
C TYR A 276 -0.58 -21.80 -24.37
N GLN A 277 -1.66 -22.14 -23.68
CA GLN A 277 -1.97 -21.60 -22.37
C GLN A 277 -0.95 -22.02 -21.32
N ASP A 278 -0.62 -23.32 -21.23
CA ASP A 278 0.38 -23.85 -20.30
C ASP A 278 1.77 -23.24 -20.55
N TYR A 279 2.10 -22.94 -21.80
CA TYR A 279 3.34 -22.22 -22.12
C TYR A 279 3.30 -20.75 -21.63
N TYR A 280 2.19 -20.04 -21.89
CA TYR A 280 2.00 -18.65 -21.48
C TYR A 280 2.02 -18.48 -19.95
N ILE A 281 1.35 -19.39 -19.22
CA ILE A 281 1.06 -19.26 -17.79
C ILE A 281 2.33 -19.13 -16.94
N ASN A 282 3.35 -19.91 -17.29
CA ASN A 282 4.62 -19.92 -16.56
C ASN A 282 5.34 -18.58 -16.67
N THR A 283 5.29 -17.96 -17.85
CA THR A 283 5.91 -16.66 -18.10
C THR A 283 5.06 -15.53 -17.50
N ALA A 284 3.74 -15.58 -17.70
CA ALA A 284 2.82 -14.56 -17.23
C ALA A 284 2.83 -14.41 -15.70
N ARG A 285 2.89 -15.51 -14.95
CA ARG A 285 2.96 -15.47 -13.48
C ARG A 285 4.21 -14.75 -12.97
N GLU A 286 5.38 -15.03 -13.55
CA GLU A 286 6.62 -14.35 -13.15
C GLU A 286 6.60 -12.87 -13.53
N LEU A 287 6.08 -12.51 -14.71
CA LEU A 287 5.93 -11.11 -15.12
C LEU A 287 4.95 -10.35 -14.21
N ALA A 288 3.80 -10.95 -13.87
CA ALA A 288 2.84 -10.38 -12.94
C ALA A 288 3.46 -10.16 -11.54
N ARG A 289 4.29 -11.10 -11.06
CA ARG A 289 5.02 -10.96 -9.79
C ARG A 289 6.03 -9.82 -9.82
N MET A 290 6.79 -9.69 -10.92
CA MET A 290 7.72 -8.58 -11.13
C MET A 290 7.00 -7.24 -11.19
N GLU A 291 5.88 -7.16 -11.91
CA GLU A 291 5.05 -5.95 -12.02
C GLU A 291 4.57 -5.48 -10.65
N GLY A 292 4.04 -6.40 -9.83
CA GLY A 292 3.60 -6.10 -8.47
C GLY A 292 4.73 -5.57 -7.58
N THR A 293 5.91 -6.20 -7.64
CA THR A 293 7.08 -5.78 -6.85
C THR A 293 7.59 -4.40 -7.26
N ARG A 294 7.70 -4.13 -8.56
CA ARG A 294 8.16 -2.83 -9.09
C ARG A 294 7.16 -1.70 -8.82
N LYS A 295 5.86 -1.99 -8.91
CA LYS A 295 4.81 -1.02 -8.55
C LYS A 295 4.90 -0.63 -7.07
N ALA A 296 5.12 -1.59 -6.18
CA ALA A 296 5.26 -1.32 -4.75
C ALA A 296 6.44 -0.39 -4.44
N LEU A 297 7.60 -0.62 -5.08
CA LEU A 297 8.78 0.24 -4.98
C LEU A 297 8.49 1.69 -5.43
N LEU A 298 7.79 1.85 -6.56
CA LEU A 298 7.40 3.16 -7.08
C LEU A 298 6.48 3.93 -6.10
N VAL A 299 5.41 3.27 -5.64
CA VAL A 299 4.46 3.87 -4.69
C VAL A 299 5.15 4.23 -3.38
N HIS A 300 6.04 3.37 -2.89
CA HIS A 300 6.80 3.63 -1.68
C HIS A 300 7.72 4.85 -1.82
N HIS A 301 8.50 4.94 -2.90
CA HIS A 301 9.34 6.12 -3.17
C HIS A 301 8.52 7.42 -3.27
N PHE A 302 7.34 7.35 -3.88
CA PHE A 302 6.43 8.49 -3.99
C PHE A 302 5.89 8.93 -2.63
N SER A 303 5.47 7.97 -1.79
CA SER A 303 5.02 8.23 -0.41
C SER A 303 6.10 8.89 0.44
N GLU A 304 7.33 8.37 0.37
CA GLU A 304 8.48 8.94 1.08
C GLU A 304 8.83 10.35 0.60
N SER A 305 8.70 10.61 -0.70
CA SER A 305 8.94 11.94 -1.27
C SER A 305 7.92 12.97 -0.78
N ILE A 306 6.65 12.56 -0.59
CA ILE A 306 5.60 13.43 -0.03
C ILE A 306 5.87 13.70 1.46
N ALA A 307 6.16 12.65 2.24
CA ALA A 307 6.48 12.79 3.66
C ALA A 307 7.68 13.72 3.90
N GLY A 308 8.68 13.67 3.00
CA GLY A 308 9.88 14.50 3.04
C GLY A 308 9.84 15.78 2.22
N ALA A 309 8.70 16.19 1.65
CA ALA A 309 8.62 17.23 0.63
C ALA A 309 9.29 18.55 1.06
N THR A 310 9.02 19.01 2.28
CA THR A 310 9.65 20.23 2.85
C THR A 310 11.17 20.11 2.86
N THR A 311 11.69 18.96 3.26
CA THR A 311 13.13 18.70 3.33
C THR A 311 13.76 18.71 1.93
N ILE A 312 13.13 18.04 0.97
CA ILE A 312 13.60 17.98 -0.43
C ILE A 312 13.64 19.40 -1.05
N CYS A 313 12.59 20.19 -0.85
CA CYS A 313 12.51 21.57 -1.33
C CYS A 313 13.55 22.48 -0.67
N CYS A 314 13.81 22.32 0.63
CA CYS A 314 14.82 23.11 1.33
C CYS A 314 16.22 22.85 0.80
N PHE A 315 16.55 21.62 0.45
CA PHE A 315 17.85 21.24 -0.11
C PHE A 315 17.98 21.48 -1.62
N ASN A 316 16.91 21.92 -2.31
CA ASN A 316 16.88 22.17 -3.76
C ASN A 316 17.29 20.93 -4.59
N GLN A 317 16.79 19.75 -4.17
CA GLN A 317 17.08 18.43 -4.77
C GLN A 317 15.88 17.85 -5.53
N GLU A 318 14.91 18.68 -5.91
CA GLU A 318 13.68 18.25 -6.58
C GLU A 318 13.97 17.53 -7.90
N MET A 319 14.96 18.01 -8.67
CA MET A 319 15.34 17.43 -9.95
C MET A 319 15.94 16.02 -9.79
N TRP A 320 16.77 15.80 -8.78
CA TRP A 320 17.34 14.49 -8.51
C TRP A 320 16.25 13.47 -8.15
N PHE A 321 15.32 13.88 -7.28
CA PHE A 321 14.17 13.05 -6.88
C PHE A 321 13.23 12.76 -8.05
N SER A 322 12.96 13.77 -8.88
CA SER A 322 12.14 13.63 -10.08
C SER A 322 12.77 12.65 -11.06
N MET A 323 14.07 12.77 -11.34
CA MET A 323 14.79 11.85 -12.23
C MET A 323 14.78 10.41 -11.70
N LYS A 324 14.98 10.22 -10.39
CA LYS A 324 14.90 8.91 -9.74
C LYS A 324 13.49 8.31 -9.85
N CYS A 325 12.45 9.12 -9.68
CA CYS A 325 11.07 8.71 -9.87
C CYS A 325 10.79 8.28 -11.31
N LEU A 326 11.25 9.06 -12.30
CA LEU A 326 11.12 8.73 -13.73
C LEU A 326 11.81 7.40 -14.06
N ASN A 327 13.01 7.15 -13.54
CA ASN A 327 13.69 5.86 -13.73
C ASN A 327 12.89 4.68 -13.14
N LEU A 328 12.26 4.86 -11.98
CA LEU A 328 11.39 3.83 -11.38
C LEU A 328 10.12 3.60 -12.21
N VAL A 329 9.54 4.66 -12.77
CA VAL A 329 8.40 4.57 -13.69
C VAL A 329 8.79 3.83 -14.97
N ASP A 330 9.96 4.11 -15.56
CA ASP A 330 10.47 3.40 -16.73
C ASP A 330 10.68 1.91 -16.45
N ASP A 331 11.31 1.57 -15.33
CA ASP A 331 11.52 0.19 -14.89
C ASP A 331 10.19 -0.56 -14.70
N PHE A 332 9.20 0.07 -14.08
CA PHE A 332 7.85 -0.49 -13.95
C PHE A 332 7.17 -0.66 -15.32
N SER A 333 7.22 0.38 -16.16
CA SER A 333 6.56 0.40 -17.47
C SER A 333 7.12 -0.66 -18.41
N ARG A 334 8.43 -0.95 -18.37
CA ARG A 334 9.05 -2.04 -19.13
C ARG A 334 8.45 -3.39 -18.79
N VAL A 335 8.31 -3.70 -17.51
CA VAL A 335 7.74 -4.99 -17.05
C VAL A 335 6.25 -5.06 -17.41
N ALA A 336 5.49 -4.00 -17.16
CA ALA A 336 4.07 -3.92 -17.50
C ALA A 336 3.83 -4.05 -19.01
N PHE A 337 4.70 -3.45 -19.83
CA PHE A 337 4.68 -3.58 -21.29
C PHE A 337 4.91 -5.03 -21.72
N HIS A 338 5.94 -5.70 -21.19
CA HIS A 338 6.18 -7.11 -21.50
C HIS A 338 5.04 -8.02 -21.04
N ASN A 339 4.40 -7.72 -19.91
CA ASN A 339 3.26 -8.48 -19.42
C ASN A 339 2.07 -8.37 -20.40
N SER A 340 1.78 -7.14 -20.83
CA SER A 340 0.75 -6.84 -21.83
C SER A 340 1.07 -7.49 -23.19
N ALA A 341 2.32 -7.40 -23.64
CA ALA A 341 2.76 -7.98 -24.91
C ALA A 341 2.66 -9.52 -24.91
N THR A 342 2.90 -10.17 -23.78
CA THR A 342 2.77 -11.63 -23.64
C THR A 342 1.31 -12.07 -23.72
N MET A 343 0.38 -11.27 -23.16
CA MET A 343 -1.06 -11.49 -23.31
C MET A 343 -1.48 -11.38 -24.78
N GLU A 344 -1.05 -10.32 -25.48
CA GLU A 344 -1.37 -10.12 -26.90
C GLU A 344 -0.78 -11.22 -27.78
N TRP A 345 0.43 -11.69 -27.48
CA TRP A 345 1.04 -12.82 -28.18
C TRP A 345 0.16 -14.09 -28.13
N LEU A 346 -0.39 -14.41 -26.95
CA LEU A 346 -1.29 -15.54 -26.76
C LEU A 346 -2.59 -15.33 -27.55
N CYS A 347 -3.19 -14.15 -27.43
CA CYS A 347 -4.42 -13.78 -28.15
C CYS A 347 -4.28 -13.93 -29.67
N VAL A 348 -3.19 -13.44 -30.25
CA VAL A 348 -2.95 -13.54 -31.71
C VAL A 348 -2.85 -15.00 -32.16
N ARG A 349 -2.13 -15.86 -31.42
CA ARG A 349 -1.93 -17.28 -31.79
C ARG A 349 -3.21 -18.09 -31.71
N ILE A 350 -3.99 -17.91 -30.65
CA ILE A 350 -5.31 -18.53 -30.52
C ILE A 350 -6.24 -18.02 -31.62
N ASN A 351 -6.34 -16.71 -31.83
CA ASN A 351 -7.21 -16.16 -32.87
C ASN A 351 -6.86 -16.72 -34.25
N PHE A 352 -5.58 -16.93 -34.54
CA PHE A 352 -5.16 -17.57 -35.79
C PHE A 352 -5.64 -19.03 -35.88
N LEU A 353 -5.46 -19.82 -34.82
CA LEU A 353 -5.94 -21.21 -34.74
C LEU A 353 -7.46 -21.28 -35.00
N PHE A 354 -8.26 -20.45 -34.34
CA PHE A 354 -9.71 -20.48 -34.49
C PHE A 354 -10.20 -20.00 -35.84
N ASN A 355 -9.58 -18.97 -36.42
CA ASN A 355 -9.87 -18.55 -37.78
C ASN A 355 -9.54 -19.65 -38.80
N PHE A 356 -8.47 -20.42 -38.57
CA PHE A 356 -8.12 -21.55 -39.43
C PHE A 356 -9.16 -22.67 -39.36
N VAL A 357 -9.66 -22.99 -38.16
CA VAL A 357 -10.75 -23.97 -37.96
C VAL A 357 -12.02 -23.48 -38.62
N PHE A 358 -12.40 -22.22 -38.38
CA PHE A 358 -13.58 -21.62 -38.99
C PHE A 358 -13.51 -21.64 -40.52
N PHE A 359 -12.33 -21.41 -41.10
CA PHE A 359 -12.10 -21.56 -42.53
C PHE A 359 -12.37 -22.99 -43.02
N ILE A 360 -11.86 -24.01 -42.32
CA ILE A 360 -12.15 -25.42 -42.65
C ILE A 360 -13.65 -25.71 -42.58
N VAL A 361 -14.32 -25.23 -41.51
CA VAL A 361 -15.77 -25.39 -41.33
C VAL A 361 -16.55 -24.75 -42.49
N LEU A 362 -16.18 -23.55 -42.93
CA LEU A 362 -16.82 -22.89 -44.06
C LEU A 362 -16.59 -23.64 -45.38
N VAL A 363 -15.39 -24.16 -45.62
CA VAL A 363 -15.10 -24.98 -46.81
C VAL A 363 -15.96 -26.25 -46.81
N ILE A 364 -16.08 -26.95 -45.68
CA ILE A 364 -16.97 -28.11 -45.53
C ILE A 364 -18.43 -27.70 -45.79
N LEU A 365 -18.86 -26.58 -45.22
CA LEU A 365 -20.24 -26.10 -45.36
C LEU A 365 -20.60 -25.79 -46.82
N VAL A 366 -19.68 -25.18 -47.58
CA VAL A 366 -19.88 -24.83 -49.00
C VAL A 366 -19.79 -26.06 -49.92
N THR A 367 -18.97 -27.05 -49.57
CA THR A 367 -18.77 -28.26 -50.40
C THR A 367 -19.85 -29.33 -50.20
N MET A 368 -20.64 -29.24 -49.12
CA MET A 368 -21.74 -30.17 -48.86
C MET A 368 -22.92 -29.90 -49.81
N PRO A 369 -23.56 -30.96 -50.35
CA PRO A 369 -24.70 -30.79 -51.24
C PRO A 369 -25.87 -30.13 -50.50
N SER A 370 -26.62 -29.28 -51.20
CA SER A 370 -27.79 -28.54 -50.68
C SER A 370 -28.95 -29.44 -50.20
N SER A 371 -28.87 -30.76 -50.43
CA SER A 371 -29.77 -31.77 -49.87
C SER A 371 -29.43 -32.16 -48.42
N ALA A 372 -28.21 -31.88 -47.94
CA ALA A 372 -27.74 -32.27 -46.61
C ALA A 372 -27.92 -31.17 -45.55
N ILE A 373 -27.74 -29.89 -45.92
CA ILE A 373 -27.86 -28.75 -45.01
C ILE A 373 -28.71 -27.66 -45.67
N GLY A 374 -29.80 -27.26 -45.01
CA GLY A 374 -30.65 -26.17 -45.47
C GLY A 374 -29.91 -24.81 -45.48
N PRO A 375 -30.15 -23.92 -46.46
CA PRO A 375 -29.46 -22.63 -46.55
C PRO A 375 -29.57 -21.74 -45.30
N SER A 376 -30.71 -21.78 -44.61
CA SER A 376 -30.93 -21.05 -43.36
C SER A 376 -30.02 -21.53 -42.23
N LEU A 377 -29.82 -22.85 -42.16
CA LEU A 377 -29.02 -23.51 -41.14
C LEU A 377 -27.51 -23.34 -41.39
N ALA A 378 -27.11 -23.31 -42.67
CA ALA A 378 -25.76 -22.93 -43.08
C ALA A 378 -25.43 -21.47 -42.71
N GLY A 379 -26.36 -20.54 -42.95
CA GLY A 379 -26.19 -19.13 -42.52
C GLY A 379 -26.08 -18.99 -40.99
N LEU A 380 -26.82 -19.81 -40.24
CA LEU A 380 -26.76 -19.85 -38.78
C LEU A 380 -25.38 -20.31 -38.28
N ILE A 381 -24.82 -21.39 -38.85
CA ILE A 381 -23.47 -21.89 -38.52
C ILE A 381 -22.41 -20.84 -38.82
N ALA A 382 -22.46 -20.20 -40.00
CA ALA A 382 -21.50 -19.18 -40.38
C ALA A 382 -21.51 -18.01 -39.39
N THR A 383 -22.71 -17.59 -38.95
CA THR A 383 -22.88 -16.49 -38.00
C THR A 383 -22.38 -16.84 -36.60
N TYR A 384 -22.67 -18.05 -36.10
CA TYR A 384 -22.19 -18.49 -34.78
C TYR A 384 -20.70 -18.80 -34.77
N GLY A 385 -20.15 -19.39 -35.83
CA GLY A 385 -18.71 -19.66 -35.96
C GLY A 385 -17.88 -18.37 -35.96
N LEU A 386 -18.37 -17.31 -36.59
CA LEU A 386 -17.68 -16.00 -36.58
C LEU A 386 -17.68 -15.37 -35.18
N ASN A 387 -18.77 -15.54 -34.41
CA ASN A 387 -18.87 -15.09 -33.03
C ASN A 387 -18.05 -15.95 -32.04
N LEU A 388 -17.74 -17.21 -32.39
CA LEU A 388 -16.98 -18.13 -31.54
C LEU A 388 -15.55 -17.62 -31.30
N ASN A 389 -14.92 -17.00 -32.31
CA ASN A 389 -13.60 -16.38 -32.18
C ASN A 389 -13.55 -15.32 -31.06
N VAL A 390 -14.51 -14.39 -31.07
CA VAL A 390 -14.60 -13.31 -30.08
C VAL A 390 -14.90 -13.87 -28.69
N LEU A 391 -15.81 -14.84 -28.63
CA LEU A 391 -16.19 -15.48 -27.37
C LEU A 391 -15.00 -16.21 -26.74
N GLN A 392 -14.21 -16.89 -27.54
CA GLN A 392 -13.06 -17.62 -27.05
C GLN A 392 -11.92 -16.71 -26.57
N ALA A 393 -11.61 -15.64 -27.31
CA ALA A 393 -10.68 -14.63 -26.84
C ALA A 393 -11.12 -14.09 -25.47
N ARG A 394 -12.44 -13.93 -25.26
CA ARG A 394 -13.02 -13.56 -23.95
C ARG A 394 -12.87 -14.64 -22.88
N VAL A 395 -13.08 -15.93 -23.21
CA VAL A 395 -12.86 -17.05 -22.27
C VAL A 395 -11.41 -17.06 -21.80
N ILE A 396 -10.46 -17.04 -22.73
CA ILE A 396 -9.04 -17.17 -22.42
C ILE A 396 -8.54 -15.92 -21.69
N GLY A 397 -8.97 -14.72 -22.13
CA GLY A 397 -8.68 -13.48 -21.43
C GLY A 397 -9.24 -13.48 -20.00
N ASN A 398 -10.48 -13.94 -19.78
CA ASN A 398 -11.04 -14.03 -18.44
C ASN A 398 -10.32 -15.08 -17.58
N MET A 399 -9.96 -16.23 -18.13
CA MET A 399 -9.22 -17.27 -17.42
C MET A 399 -7.83 -16.78 -16.99
N CYS A 400 -7.07 -16.18 -17.91
CA CYS A 400 -5.76 -15.58 -17.61
C CYS A 400 -5.88 -14.46 -16.57
N ASN A 401 -6.93 -13.64 -16.64
CA ASN A 401 -7.16 -12.58 -15.67
C ASN A 401 -7.51 -13.12 -14.28
N VAL A 402 -8.39 -14.13 -14.17
CA VAL A 402 -8.69 -14.78 -12.88
C VAL A 402 -7.41 -15.31 -12.26
N GLU A 403 -6.59 -16.00 -13.04
CA GLU A 403 -5.37 -16.61 -12.54
C GLU A 403 -4.31 -15.58 -12.11
N ASN A 404 -4.11 -14.52 -12.91
CA ASN A 404 -3.24 -13.41 -12.51
C ASN A 404 -3.71 -12.75 -11.20
N LYS A 405 -5.03 -12.70 -10.97
CA LYS A 405 -5.63 -12.13 -9.75
C LYS A 405 -5.59 -13.09 -8.56
N MET A 406 -5.48 -14.40 -8.78
CA MET A 406 -5.27 -15.39 -7.69
C MET A 406 -3.96 -15.18 -6.93
N VAL A 407 -2.96 -14.50 -7.52
CA VAL A 407 -1.74 -14.09 -6.81
C VAL A 407 -2.04 -13.17 -5.63
N SER A 408 -3.12 -12.37 -5.68
CA SER A 408 -3.57 -11.59 -4.51
C SER A 408 -4.13 -12.48 -3.41
N VAL A 409 -4.88 -13.55 -3.76
CA VAL A 409 -5.37 -14.54 -2.78
C VAL A 409 -4.21 -15.27 -2.12
N GLU A 410 -3.23 -15.73 -2.90
CA GLU A 410 -2.02 -16.37 -2.39
C GLU A 410 -1.30 -15.48 -1.37
N ARG A 411 -1.12 -14.18 -1.69
CA ARG A 411 -0.52 -13.20 -0.78
C ARG A 411 -1.34 -12.97 0.49
N THR A 412 -2.67 -12.96 0.39
CA THR A 412 -3.53 -12.85 1.58
C THR A 412 -3.41 -14.08 2.48
N LEU A 413 -3.36 -15.28 1.88
CA LEU A 413 -3.19 -16.54 2.63
C LEU A 413 -1.84 -16.64 3.33
N GLN A 414 -0.79 -16.03 2.78
CA GLN A 414 0.52 -15.97 3.46
C GLN A 414 0.46 -15.29 4.84
N PHE A 415 -0.50 -14.37 5.06
CA PHE A 415 -0.68 -13.75 6.39
C PHE A 415 -1.30 -14.70 7.41
N THR A 416 -2.00 -15.75 6.97
CA THR A 416 -2.58 -16.77 7.85
C THR A 416 -1.51 -17.69 8.46
N ASP A 417 -0.38 -17.88 7.76
CA ASP A 417 0.73 -18.73 8.20
C ASP A 417 1.74 -18.02 9.12
N ILE A 418 1.56 -16.71 9.37
CA ILE A 418 2.45 -15.95 10.25
C ILE A 418 2.26 -16.43 11.70
N PRO A 419 3.35 -16.69 12.46
CA PRO A 419 3.23 -17.13 13.84
C PRO A 419 2.45 -16.11 14.66
N SER A 420 1.36 -16.57 15.27
CA SER A 420 0.54 -15.74 16.16
C SER A 420 1.34 -15.32 17.39
N GLN A 421 0.97 -14.16 17.94
CA GLN A 421 1.51 -13.69 19.22
C GLN A 421 1.14 -14.68 20.35
N ALA A 422 1.83 -14.56 21.50
CA ALA A 422 1.47 -15.30 22.70
C ALA A 422 -0.03 -15.21 23.02
N PRO A 423 -0.64 -16.26 23.60
CA PRO A 423 -2.08 -16.29 23.86
C PRO A 423 -2.56 -15.09 24.68
N LEU A 424 -3.72 -14.54 24.29
CA LEU A 424 -4.37 -13.45 25.02
C LEU A 424 -4.77 -13.89 26.44
N LEU A 425 -5.27 -15.12 26.57
CA LEU A 425 -5.74 -15.69 27.83
C LEU A 425 -5.10 -17.06 28.07
N ILE A 426 -4.51 -17.23 29.26
CA ILE A 426 -3.99 -18.50 29.75
C ILE A 426 -4.83 -18.88 30.98
N LYS A 427 -5.79 -19.80 30.80
CA LYS A 427 -6.77 -20.15 31.83
C LYS A 427 -6.14 -20.70 33.12
N ASP A 428 -5.03 -21.42 32.99
CA ASP A 428 -4.40 -22.13 34.10
C ASP A 428 -3.43 -21.26 34.92
N SER A 429 -3.15 -20.03 34.49
CA SER A 429 -2.16 -19.14 35.12
C SER A 429 -2.63 -17.69 35.15
N ARG A 430 -3.82 -17.44 35.71
CA ARG A 430 -4.33 -16.09 35.94
C ARG A 430 -3.81 -15.50 37.25
N PRO A 431 -3.33 -14.25 37.26
CA PRO A 431 -2.94 -13.57 38.49
C PRO A 431 -4.17 -13.25 39.35
N ALA A 432 -3.94 -12.92 40.63
CA ALA A 432 -5.00 -12.48 41.52
C ALA A 432 -5.73 -11.23 40.97
N PRO A 433 -7.02 -11.03 41.27
CA PRO A 433 -7.79 -9.88 40.77
C PRO A 433 -7.16 -8.53 41.13
N MET A 434 -6.54 -8.43 42.30
CA MET A 434 -5.90 -7.22 42.85
C MET A 434 -4.45 -7.00 42.39
N TRP A 435 -3.86 -7.92 41.64
CA TRP A 435 -2.50 -7.77 41.13
C TRP A 435 -2.43 -6.66 40.07
N PRO A 436 -1.31 -5.95 39.89
CA PRO A 436 -0.19 -5.82 40.81
C PRO A 436 -0.58 -4.95 42.03
N GLU A 437 -0.16 -5.35 43.22
CA GLU A 437 -0.48 -4.65 44.49
C GLU A 437 0.59 -3.61 44.87
N HIS A 438 1.86 -3.96 44.69
CA HIS A 438 3.00 -3.14 45.10
C HIS A 438 3.76 -2.56 43.91
N GLY A 439 3.61 -3.15 42.72
CA GLY A 439 4.29 -2.71 41.50
C GLY A 439 5.81 -2.92 41.53
N CYS A 440 6.29 -3.91 42.27
CA CYS A 440 7.71 -4.28 42.31
C CYS A 440 8.10 -5.08 41.07
N ILE A 441 9.08 -4.62 40.30
CA ILE A 441 9.53 -5.24 39.05
C ILE A 441 10.94 -5.79 39.23
N GLU A 442 11.14 -7.10 39.07
CA GLU A 442 12.45 -7.75 39.09
C GLU A 442 12.83 -8.24 37.70
N LEU A 443 13.96 -7.76 37.18
CA LEU A 443 14.62 -8.28 35.98
C LEU A 443 15.71 -9.26 36.42
N LYS A 444 15.63 -10.52 35.99
CA LYS A 444 16.63 -11.55 36.31
C LYS A 444 17.34 -12.03 35.05
N ASN A 445 18.60 -11.63 34.90
CA ASN A 445 19.48 -12.00 33.79
C ASN A 445 18.83 -11.82 32.40
N LEU A 446 18.14 -10.68 32.21
CA LEU A 446 17.31 -10.41 31.05
C LEU A 446 18.17 -10.19 29.79
N HIS A 447 17.87 -10.97 28.75
CA HIS A 447 18.43 -10.83 27.42
C HIS A 447 17.33 -10.70 26.39
N VAL A 448 17.45 -9.70 25.51
CA VAL A 448 16.40 -9.36 24.53
C VAL A 448 17.02 -9.19 23.14
N ARG A 449 16.38 -9.79 22.14
CA ARG A 449 16.68 -9.60 20.71
C ARG A 449 15.36 -9.46 19.94
N TYR A 450 15.36 -8.60 18.93
CA TYR A 450 14.17 -8.37 18.09
C TYR A 450 13.92 -9.49 17.08
N LYS A 451 14.99 -10.10 16.55
CA LYS A 451 14.93 -11.24 15.63
C LYS A 451 16.01 -12.25 15.98
N PRO A 452 15.80 -13.56 15.74
CA PRO A 452 16.82 -14.58 15.99
C PRO A 452 18.15 -14.32 15.28
N SER A 453 18.10 -13.74 14.08
CA SER A 453 19.25 -13.40 13.23
C SER A 453 19.98 -12.11 13.61
N LEU A 454 19.40 -11.28 14.49
CA LEU A 454 19.98 -10.00 14.92
C LEU A 454 20.77 -10.15 16.22
N PRO A 455 21.76 -9.27 16.47
CA PRO A 455 22.50 -9.28 17.72
C PRO A 455 21.60 -8.97 18.93
N MET A 456 22.02 -9.44 20.11
CA MET A 456 21.36 -9.13 21.39
C MET A 456 21.47 -7.63 21.67
N VAL A 457 20.32 -7.00 21.98
CA VAL A 457 20.24 -5.58 22.34
C VAL A 457 20.47 -5.42 23.84
N LEU A 458 19.75 -6.18 24.66
CA LEU A 458 19.97 -6.25 26.10
C LEU A 458 20.78 -7.52 26.42
N LYS A 459 21.83 -7.37 27.23
CA LYS A 459 22.80 -8.42 27.56
C LYS A 459 22.91 -8.59 29.08
N GLY A 460 22.14 -9.52 29.65
CA GLY A 460 22.28 -9.95 31.03
C GLY A 460 21.92 -8.91 32.08
N ILE A 461 20.83 -8.17 31.87
CA ILE A 461 20.41 -7.12 32.81
C ILE A 461 19.75 -7.76 34.02
N THR A 462 20.27 -7.44 35.21
CA THR A 462 19.67 -7.83 36.50
C THR A 462 19.47 -6.59 37.35
N CYS A 463 18.22 -6.26 37.65
CA CYS A 463 17.88 -5.12 38.50
C CYS A 463 16.48 -5.28 39.10
N THR A 464 16.24 -4.60 40.21
CA THR A 464 14.95 -4.58 40.89
C THR A 464 14.47 -3.13 41.01
N PHE A 465 13.27 -2.86 40.50
CA PHE A 465 12.58 -1.60 40.65
C PHE A 465 11.52 -1.76 41.75
N PRO A 466 11.72 -1.13 42.93
CA PRO A 466 10.68 -1.13 43.95
C PRO A 466 9.49 -0.28 43.48
N GLY A 467 8.30 -0.60 43.98
CA GLY A 467 7.12 0.27 43.85
C GLY A 467 7.46 1.70 44.29
N GLU A 468 6.84 2.70 43.65
CA GLU A 468 6.99 4.15 43.91
C GLU A 468 8.23 4.85 43.35
N LYS A 469 9.25 4.13 42.83
CA LYS A 469 10.42 4.80 42.22
C LYS A 469 10.25 5.03 40.73
N LYS A 470 10.51 6.27 40.30
CA LYS A 470 10.63 6.64 38.89
C LYS A 470 11.94 6.07 38.34
N GLY A 471 11.84 5.09 37.45
CA GLY A 471 12.98 4.55 36.69
C GLY A 471 13.03 5.14 35.29
N SER A 472 14.22 5.51 34.81
CA SER A 472 14.44 5.77 33.38
C SER A 472 14.70 4.45 32.68
N GLY A 473 13.74 4.01 31.85
CA GLY A 473 13.86 2.79 31.07
C GLY A 473 14.11 3.10 29.60
N ASN A 474 15.09 2.45 28.98
CA ASN A 474 15.24 2.45 27.53
C ASN A 474 13.99 1.80 26.87
N SER A 475 13.65 2.23 25.65
CA SER A 475 12.45 1.77 24.92
C SER A 475 12.37 0.24 24.79
N THR A 476 13.51 -0.46 24.67
CA THR A 476 13.57 -1.94 24.60
C THR A 476 13.14 -2.63 25.89
N ILE A 477 13.45 -2.06 27.07
CA ILE A 477 13.02 -2.63 28.37
C ILE A 477 11.50 -2.51 28.49
N ILE A 478 10.96 -1.35 28.13
CA ILE A 478 9.52 -1.09 28.14
C ILE A 478 8.79 -2.05 27.19
N GLN A 479 9.28 -2.22 25.96
CA GLN A 479 8.71 -3.20 25.01
C GLN A 479 8.73 -4.64 25.54
N SER A 480 9.74 -4.99 26.34
CA SER A 480 9.84 -6.32 26.95
C SER A 480 8.86 -6.48 28.12
N LEU A 481 8.61 -5.42 28.91
CA LEU A 481 7.62 -5.40 29.99
C LEU A 481 6.19 -5.61 29.48
N PHE A 482 5.83 -4.99 28.35
CA PHE A 482 4.54 -5.19 27.70
C PHE A 482 4.44 -6.49 26.87
N ARG A 483 5.51 -7.32 26.89
CA ARG A 483 5.66 -8.53 26.07
C ARG A 483 5.32 -8.29 24.60
N VAL A 484 5.78 -7.15 24.07
CA VAL A 484 5.79 -6.88 22.63
C VAL A 484 6.95 -7.65 22.00
N VAL A 485 8.08 -7.73 22.71
CA VAL A 485 9.23 -8.57 22.38
C VAL A 485 9.45 -9.54 23.51
N GLU A 486 9.40 -10.84 23.22
CA GLU A 486 9.65 -11.87 24.23
C GLU A 486 11.15 -11.95 24.58
N PRO A 487 11.51 -12.15 25.86
CA PRO A 487 12.89 -12.30 26.27
C PRO A 487 13.50 -13.59 25.70
N ALA A 488 14.71 -13.50 25.16
CA ALA A 488 15.43 -14.66 24.65
C ALA A 488 16.05 -15.50 25.77
N GLN A 489 16.41 -14.86 26.89
CA GLN A 489 16.90 -15.51 28.10
C GLN A 489 16.61 -14.62 29.31
N GLY A 490 16.49 -15.23 30.48
CA GLY A 490 16.12 -14.53 31.70
C GLY A 490 14.61 -14.42 31.86
N ARG A 491 14.18 -13.72 32.91
CA ARG A 491 12.77 -13.58 33.28
C ARG A 491 12.47 -12.18 33.82
N ILE A 492 11.22 -11.77 33.67
CA ILE A 492 10.69 -10.53 34.21
C ILE A 492 9.59 -10.92 35.19
N ILE A 493 9.70 -10.42 36.42
CA ILE A 493 8.78 -10.76 37.52
C ILE A 493 8.14 -9.47 38.02
N ILE A 494 6.82 -9.45 38.17
CA ILE A 494 6.08 -8.32 38.75
C ILE A 494 5.30 -8.84 39.96
N ASP A 495 5.58 -8.28 41.14
CA ASP A 495 5.01 -8.70 42.43
C ASP A 495 5.08 -10.23 42.65
N GLY A 496 6.23 -10.82 42.34
CA GLY A 496 6.50 -12.26 42.50
C GLY A 496 5.93 -13.16 41.39
N VAL A 497 5.16 -12.63 40.44
CA VAL A 497 4.59 -13.38 39.31
C VAL A 497 5.45 -13.20 38.06
N ASP A 498 5.85 -14.30 37.42
CA ASP A 498 6.56 -14.29 36.14
C ASP A 498 5.59 -13.88 35.02
N ILE A 499 5.87 -12.75 34.35
CA ILE A 499 4.94 -12.21 33.34
C ILE A 499 4.87 -13.09 32.09
N SER A 500 5.82 -14.01 31.89
CA SER A 500 5.81 -14.93 30.74
C SER A 500 4.72 -16.01 30.86
N THR A 501 4.23 -16.28 32.07
CA THR A 501 3.24 -17.35 32.32
C THR A 501 1.79 -16.86 32.28
N ILE A 502 1.56 -15.55 32.32
CA ILE A 502 0.21 -14.94 32.31
C ILE A 502 -0.23 -14.57 30.88
N GLY A 503 -1.54 -14.45 30.65
CA GLY A 503 -2.09 -13.98 29.38
C GLY A 503 -1.86 -12.49 29.14
N LEU A 504 -1.77 -12.07 27.87
CA LEU A 504 -1.54 -10.67 27.51
C LEU A 504 -2.71 -9.74 27.87
N GLU A 505 -3.95 -10.26 27.86
CA GLU A 505 -5.15 -9.54 28.25
C GLU A 505 -5.22 -9.28 29.76
N ASP A 506 -4.62 -10.17 30.57
CA ASP A 506 -4.51 -9.97 32.02
C ASP A 506 -3.36 -9.00 32.39
N LEU A 507 -2.31 -8.93 31.56
CA LEU A 507 -1.11 -8.12 31.79
C LEU A 507 -1.26 -6.66 31.33
N ARG A 508 -1.61 -6.43 30.06
CA ARG A 508 -1.48 -5.10 29.42
C ARG A 508 -2.42 -4.03 29.98
N PRO A 509 -3.69 -4.30 30.31
CA PRO A 509 -4.57 -3.28 30.88
C PRO A 509 -4.12 -2.75 32.25
N ARG A 510 -3.26 -3.50 32.95
CA ARG A 510 -2.74 -3.15 34.28
C ARG A 510 -1.43 -2.35 34.21
N LEU A 511 -0.90 -2.12 33.02
CA LEU A 511 0.31 -1.34 32.78
C LEU A 511 -0.03 -0.12 31.90
N SER A 512 0.47 1.05 32.27
CA SER A 512 0.31 2.27 31.48
C SER A 512 1.66 2.74 30.93
N ILE A 513 1.65 3.27 29.72
CA ILE A 513 2.82 3.82 29.02
C ILE A 513 2.43 5.10 28.31
N ILE A 514 3.31 6.10 28.41
CA ILE A 514 3.28 7.27 27.54
C ILE A 514 4.27 7.00 26.40
N PRO A 515 3.81 6.84 25.14
CA PRO A 515 4.71 6.61 24.02
C PRO A 515 5.60 7.83 23.78
N GLN A 516 6.80 7.61 23.22
CA GLN A 516 7.73 8.70 22.87
C GLN A 516 7.13 9.62 21.79
N ASP A 517 6.50 9.01 20.78
CA ASP A 517 5.80 9.74 19.72
C ASP A 517 4.28 9.64 19.98
N PRO A 518 3.61 10.73 20.40
CA PRO A 518 2.18 10.71 20.66
C PRO A 518 1.43 10.50 19.34
N THR A 519 0.72 9.38 19.23
CA THR A 519 -0.14 9.10 18.07
C THR A 519 -1.59 9.28 18.47
N LEU A 520 -2.28 10.21 17.82
CA LEU A 520 -3.72 10.42 17.98
C LEU A 520 -4.45 9.72 16.84
N PHE A 521 -5.51 8.99 17.18
CA PHE A 521 -6.38 8.37 16.20
C PHE A 521 -7.38 9.39 15.67
N GLN A 522 -7.74 9.27 14.39
CA GLN A 522 -8.79 10.07 13.79
C GLN A 522 -10.12 9.78 14.49
N GLY A 523 -10.69 10.80 15.14
CA GLY A 523 -11.89 10.66 15.94
C GLY A 523 -12.12 11.88 16.83
N THR A 524 -13.02 11.76 17.80
CA THR A 524 -13.22 12.80 18.80
C THR A 524 -12.11 12.75 19.85
N MET A 525 -11.88 13.86 20.56
CA MET A 525 -10.96 13.89 21.70
C MET A 525 -11.39 12.87 22.77
N ARG A 526 -12.69 12.78 23.06
CA ARG A 526 -13.25 11.78 23.99
C ARG A 526 -12.89 10.35 23.59
N ALA A 527 -13.00 10.01 22.30
CA ALA A 527 -12.65 8.67 21.81
C ALA A 527 -11.15 8.35 21.88
N ASN A 528 -10.27 9.36 21.89
CA ASN A 528 -8.84 9.18 22.09
C ASN A 528 -8.47 9.04 23.57
N VAL A 529 -9.21 9.70 24.47
CA VAL A 529 -8.96 9.67 25.93
C VAL A 529 -9.58 8.43 26.58
N ASP A 530 -10.83 8.10 26.25
CA ASP A 530 -11.57 6.94 26.77
C ASP A 530 -12.21 6.14 25.61
N PRO A 531 -11.41 5.33 24.89
CA PRO A 531 -11.93 4.49 23.80
C PRO A 531 -13.03 3.50 24.26
N PRO A 532 -12.92 2.85 25.44
CA PRO A 532 -13.97 1.95 25.95
C PRO A 532 -15.26 2.63 26.43
N GLN A 533 -15.26 3.96 26.58
CA GLN A 533 -16.38 4.74 27.12
C GLN A 533 -16.79 4.31 28.54
N GLN A 534 -15.82 4.00 29.38
CA GLN A 534 -16.06 3.53 30.76
C GLN A 534 -16.21 4.68 31.76
N HIS A 535 -15.76 5.88 31.41
CA HIS A 535 -15.69 7.02 32.33
C HIS A 535 -16.73 8.10 32.02
N SER A 536 -17.21 8.78 33.06
CA SER A 536 -18.13 9.90 32.90
C SER A 536 -17.39 11.14 32.36
N ASP A 537 -18.12 12.10 31.75
CA ASP A 537 -17.50 13.36 31.32
C ASP A 537 -16.82 14.09 32.49
N GLN A 538 -17.41 14.04 33.69
CA GLN A 538 -16.86 14.70 34.87
C GLN A 538 -15.51 14.10 35.30
N GLU A 539 -15.40 12.77 35.31
CA GLU A 539 -14.14 12.08 35.64
C GLU A 539 -13.03 12.43 34.65
N ILE A 540 -13.36 12.56 33.36
CA ILE A 540 -12.39 12.93 32.33
C ILE A 540 -11.93 14.38 32.48
N TRP A 541 -12.78 15.29 32.98
CA TRP A 541 -12.40 16.67 33.24
C TRP A 541 -11.52 16.86 34.48
N GLU A 542 -11.58 15.92 35.44
CA GLU A 542 -10.78 15.97 36.67
C GLU A 542 -9.33 15.50 36.49
N VAL A 543 -9.06 14.71 35.44
CA VAL A 543 -7.73 14.19 35.04
C VAL A 543 -7.08 15.12 34.03
#